data_AF-A0A7Y2XSU2-F1
#
_entry.id   AF-A0A7Y2XSU2-F1
#
_cell.length_a   1.000
_cell.length_b   1.000
_cell.length_c   1.000
_cell.angle_alpha   90.00
_cell.angle_beta   90.00
_cell.angle_gamma   90.00
#
_symmetry.space_group_name_H-M   'P 1'
#
loop_
_entity.id
_entity.type
_entity.pdbx_description
1 polymer ?
#
loop_
_entity_poly.entity_id
_entity_poly.type
_entity_poly.pdbx_seq_one_letter_code
_entity_poly.pdbx_strand_id
1 'polypeptide(L)'
;MFSHTSQPCQFERDCAVVMVPSGDELTMPAGTVGYITQSLGGSFTVFVDGNLFRVAGVDADAIGKEPVLPPALPDDASDDDVEKLVWDQMKTCYDPEIPVNIVDLGLVYSCTLKKNEAGEREVDVTMTLTAPGCGMGDIIVEDVRSKIEIIPTIVKVDVELTFEPPWNYQMMTEAARLETGML
;
A
#
# COMPACT_ATOMS: atom_id res chain seq x y z
N MET A 1 15.51 -19.48 2.73
CA MET A 1 15.95 -18.67 3.89
C MET A 1 14.76 -17.79 4.23
N PHE A 2 13.97 -18.15 5.24
CA PHE A 2 12.76 -17.40 5.60
C PHE A 2 13.21 -16.10 6.28
N SER A 3 12.66 -14.97 5.83
CA SER A 3 12.96 -13.62 6.36
C SER A 3 12.81 -13.60 7.89
N HIS A 4 13.69 -12.87 8.57
CA HIS A 4 13.81 -12.74 10.03
C HIS A 4 12.64 -12.00 10.73
N THR A 5 11.47 -11.89 10.08
CA THR A 5 10.37 -11.00 10.50
C THR A 5 9.03 -11.73 10.64
N SER A 6 9.04 -12.98 11.14
CA SER A 6 7.78 -13.67 11.43
C SER A 6 7.21 -13.18 12.77
N GLN A 7 6.01 -12.58 12.73
CA GLN A 7 5.32 -12.12 13.93
C GLN A 7 4.26 -13.15 14.34
N PRO A 8 4.25 -13.64 15.59
CA PRO A 8 3.19 -14.53 16.04
C PRO A 8 1.84 -13.81 16.00
N CYS A 9 0.80 -14.51 15.56
CA CYS A 9 -0.58 -14.02 15.59
C CYS A 9 -1.52 -15.13 16.04
N GLN A 10 -2.67 -14.74 16.58
CA GLN A 10 -3.78 -15.63 16.88
C GLN A 10 -5.02 -15.05 16.21
N PHE A 11 -5.79 -15.92 15.55
CA PHE A 11 -7.06 -15.49 14.97
C PHE A 11 -8.06 -15.18 16.09
N GLU A 12 -8.50 -13.93 16.23
CA GLU A 12 -9.45 -13.50 17.27
C GLU A 12 -10.90 -13.85 16.94
N ARG A 13 -11.20 -14.00 15.64
CA ARG A 13 -12.51 -14.39 15.10
C ARG A 13 -12.34 -15.30 13.89
N ASP A 14 -13.44 -15.93 13.47
CA ASP A 14 -13.50 -16.63 12.20
C ASP A 14 -13.22 -15.66 11.05
N CYS A 15 -12.35 -16.07 10.12
CA CYS A 15 -11.84 -15.21 9.06
C CYS A 15 -11.82 -15.95 7.73
N ALA A 16 -12.31 -15.32 6.67
CA ALA A 16 -12.08 -15.83 5.31
C ALA A 16 -10.59 -15.67 4.96
N VAL A 17 -9.99 -16.72 4.43
CA VAL A 17 -8.60 -16.74 4.01
C VAL A 17 -8.46 -17.45 2.67
N VAL A 18 -7.45 -17.07 1.89
CA VAL A 18 -7.15 -17.71 0.60
C VAL A 18 -5.85 -18.49 0.74
N MET A 19 -5.85 -19.79 0.46
CA MET A 19 -4.63 -20.59 0.48
C MET A 19 -3.67 -20.17 -0.64
N VAL A 20 -2.38 -20.02 -0.31
CA VAL A 20 -1.33 -19.69 -1.29
C VAL A 20 -0.45 -20.93 -1.52
N PRO A 21 -0.21 -21.36 -2.78
CA PRO A 21 -0.59 -20.73 -4.04
C PRO A 21 -1.90 -21.27 -4.66
N SER A 22 -2.61 -22.20 -4.01
CA SER A 22 -3.74 -22.91 -4.64
C SER A 22 -4.94 -22.02 -4.95
N GLY A 23 -5.12 -20.92 -4.22
CA GLY A 23 -6.23 -19.98 -4.41
C GLY A 23 -7.53 -20.41 -3.73
N ASP A 24 -7.54 -21.51 -2.97
CA ASP A 24 -8.75 -22.01 -2.34
C ASP A 24 -9.20 -21.10 -1.19
N GLU A 25 -10.47 -20.69 -1.21
CA GLU A 25 -11.11 -19.94 -0.13
C GLU A 25 -11.51 -20.87 1.02
N LEU A 26 -11.05 -20.53 2.22
CA LEU A 26 -11.27 -21.30 3.44
C LEU A 26 -11.66 -20.34 4.58
N THR A 27 -12.31 -20.88 5.61
CA THR A 27 -12.55 -20.14 6.85
C THR A 27 -11.54 -20.60 7.89
N MET A 28 -10.70 -19.68 8.36
CA MET A 28 -9.80 -19.92 9.47
C MET A 28 -10.58 -19.73 10.79
N PRO A 29 -10.66 -20.76 11.66
CA PRO A 29 -11.40 -20.65 12.91
C PRO A 29 -10.73 -19.71 13.92
N ALA A 30 -11.55 -19.04 14.72
CA ALA A 30 -11.09 -18.29 15.89
C ALA A 30 -10.26 -19.19 16.82
N GLY A 31 -9.21 -18.62 17.41
CA GLY A 31 -8.25 -19.29 18.28
C GLY A 31 -7.08 -19.96 17.54
N THR A 32 -7.12 -20.04 16.21
CA THR A 32 -6.01 -20.63 15.42
C THR A 32 -4.76 -19.79 15.56
N VAL A 33 -3.61 -20.43 15.80
CA VAL A 33 -2.33 -19.76 16.02
C VAL A 33 -1.47 -19.91 14.78
N GLY A 34 -0.80 -18.83 14.39
CA GLY A 34 0.08 -18.81 13.24
C GLY A 34 1.17 -17.76 13.35
N TYR A 35 1.87 -17.55 12.25
CA TYR A 35 2.88 -16.51 12.12
C TYR A 35 2.59 -15.67 10.88
N ILE A 36 2.46 -14.36 11.05
CA ILE A 36 2.45 -13.42 9.93
C ILE A 36 3.85 -13.43 9.33
N THR A 37 3.95 -13.89 8.08
CA THR A 37 5.22 -13.98 7.37
C THR A 37 5.47 -12.77 6.49
N GLN A 38 4.41 -12.14 5.99
CA GLN A 38 4.46 -10.98 5.10
C GLN A 38 3.23 -10.09 5.27
N SER A 39 3.41 -8.79 5.07
CA SER A 39 2.35 -7.80 4.91
C SER A 39 2.58 -7.13 3.56
N LEU A 40 1.67 -7.34 2.60
CA LEU A 40 1.80 -6.86 1.23
C LEU A 40 0.48 -6.24 0.80
N GLY A 41 0.49 -5.01 0.30
CA GLY A 41 -0.60 -4.57 -0.56
C GLY A 41 -1.96 -4.35 0.11
N GLY A 42 -2.04 -4.28 1.44
CA GLY A 42 -3.34 -4.38 2.14
C GLY A 42 -3.84 -5.83 2.27
N SER A 43 -2.93 -6.79 2.39
CA SER A 43 -3.20 -8.18 2.78
C SER A 43 -2.06 -8.73 3.65
N PHE A 44 -2.35 -9.77 4.43
CA PHE A 44 -1.40 -10.39 5.33
C PHE A 44 -1.25 -11.86 4.98
N THR A 45 -0.01 -12.33 4.81
CA THR A 45 0.25 -13.76 4.63
C THR A 45 0.58 -14.37 5.98
N VAL A 46 -0.19 -15.38 6.37
CA VAL A 46 -0.08 -16.09 7.64
C VAL A 46 0.27 -17.54 7.39
N PHE A 47 1.28 -18.04 8.11
CA PHE A 47 1.68 -19.43 8.13
C PHE A 47 0.97 -20.17 9.27
N VAL A 48 0.18 -21.18 8.93
CA VAL A 48 -0.58 -22.03 9.87
C VAL A 48 -0.42 -23.48 9.44
N ASP A 49 -0.03 -24.36 10.37
CA ASP A 49 0.06 -25.82 10.17
C ASP A 49 0.76 -26.26 8.88
N GLY A 50 1.84 -25.57 8.48
CA GLY A 50 2.62 -25.91 7.28
C GLY A 50 2.14 -25.25 5.99
N ASN A 51 1.05 -24.49 6.02
CA ASN A 51 0.45 -23.85 4.86
C ASN A 51 0.48 -22.32 4.98
N LEU A 52 0.47 -21.64 3.82
CA LEU A 52 0.38 -20.20 3.74
C LEU A 52 -1.05 -19.79 3.37
N PHE A 53 -1.58 -18.82 4.10
CA PHE A 53 -2.91 -18.28 3.91
C PHE A 53 -2.83 -16.77 3.78
N ARG A 54 -3.50 -16.20 2.79
CA ARG A 54 -3.67 -14.76 2.63
C ARG A 54 -4.94 -14.33 3.33
N VAL A 55 -4.81 -13.41 4.27
CA VAL A 55 -5.87 -12.67 4.97
C VAL A 55 -6.03 -11.33 4.28
N ALA A 56 -7.26 -10.94 3.93
CA ALA A 56 -7.52 -9.62 3.35
C ALA A 56 -7.27 -8.50 4.38
N GLY A 57 -6.84 -7.31 3.95
CA GLY A 57 -6.55 -6.19 4.85
C GLY A 57 -7.77 -5.69 5.61
N VAL A 58 -8.97 -5.84 5.04
CA VAL A 58 -10.24 -5.59 5.74
C VAL A 58 -10.48 -6.52 6.92
N ASP A 59 -9.86 -7.71 6.90
CA ASP A 59 -9.93 -8.71 7.94
C ASP A 59 -8.66 -8.75 8.81
N ALA A 60 -7.82 -7.72 8.75
CA ALA A 60 -6.59 -7.66 9.53
C ALA A 60 -6.85 -7.68 11.05
N ASP A 61 -8.02 -7.19 11.49
CA ASP A 61 -8.47 -7.30 12.88
C ASP A 61 -8.53 -8.76 13.34
N ALA A 62 -8.85 -9.69 12.43
CA ALA A 62 -8.91 -11.09 12.76
C ALA A 62 -7.55 -11.62 13.25
N ILE A 63 -6.43 -11.01 12.87
CA ILE A 63 -5.08 -11.41 13.30
C ILE A 63 -4.43 -10.40 14.26
N GLY A 64 -5.23 -9.53 14.88
CA GLY A 64 -4.76 -8.51 15.82
C GLY A 64 -4.01 -7.34 15.15
N LYS A 65 -4.29 -7.08 13.87
CA LYS A 65 -3.77 -5.94 13.10
C LYS A 65 -4.87 -4.92 12.86
N GLU A 66 -4.50 -3.67 12.60
CA GLU A 66 -5.49 -2.65 12.24
C GLU A 66 -6.04 -2.93 10.83
N PRO A 67 -7.39 -3.01 10.65
CA PRO A 67 -8.00 -3.18 9.34
C PRO A 67 -7.58 -2.08 8.38
N VAL A 68 -7.08 -2.49 7.23
CA VAL A 68 -6.87 -1.60 6.09
C VAL A 68 -8.19 -1.56 5.33
N LEU A 69 -9.03 -0.59 5.68
CA LEU A 69 -10.32 -0.39 5.02
C LEU A 69 -10.07 0.23 3.64
N PRO A 70 -10.63 -0.36 2.56
CA PRO A 70 -10.60 0.27 1.26
C PRO A 70 -11.36 1.60 1.38
N PRO A 71 -10.85 2.66 0.75
CA PRO A 71 -11.55 3.93 0.76
C PRO A 71 -12.92 3.79 0.08
N ALA A 72 -13.92 4.47 0.66
CA ALA A 72 -15.28 4.41 0.15
C ALA A 72 -15.36 5.10 -1.23
N LEU A 73 -15.70 4.32 -2.26
CA LEU A 73 -15.97 4.79 -3.60
C LEU A 73 -17.48 4.73 -3.85
N PRO A 74 -18.14 5.81 -4.31
CA PRO A 74 -19.51 5.73 -4.81
C PRO A 74 -19.64 4.71 -5.95
N ASP A 75 -20.77 4.01 -6.04
CA ASP A 75 -21.02 3.04 -7.12
C ASP A 75 -20.99 3.68 -8.53
N ASP A 76 -21.22 4.99 -8.62
CA ASP A 76 -21.20 5.80 -9.83
C ASP A 76 -19.95 6.69 -9.98
N ALA A 77 -18.88 6.39 -9.22
CA ALA A 77 -17.66 7.20 -9.23
C ALA A 77 -17.05 7.34 -10.64
N SER A 78 -16.84 8.59 -11.03
CA SER A 78 -16.15 8.93 -12.27
C SER A 78 -14.66 8.64 -12.17
N ASP A 79 -13.97 8.66 -13.31
CA ASP A 79 -12.51 8.50 -13.33
C ASP A 79 -11.81 9.62 -12.54
N ASP A 80 -12.35 10.84 -12.55
CA ASP A 80 -11.84 11.98 -11.76
C ASP A 80 -11.99 11.75 -10.25
N ASP A 81 -13.05 11.04 -9.81
CA ASP A 81 -13.25 10.72 -8.40
C ASP A 81 -12.27 9.65 -7.93
N VAL A 82 -11.99 8.66 -8.78
CA VAL A 82 -10.94 7.67 -8.53
C VAL A 82 -9.57 8.33 -8.48
N GLU A 83 -9.27 9.23 -9.43
CA GLU A 83 -7.99 9.93 -9.45
C GLU A 83 -7.77 10.75 -8.17
N LYS A 84 -8.78 11.51 -7.70
CA LYS A 84 -8.70 12.23 -6.42
C LYS A 84 -8.41 11.28 -5.26
N LEU A 85 -9.05 10.12 -5.25
CA LEU A 85 -8.85 9.15 -4.19
C LEU A 85 -7.47 8.52 -4.21
N VAL A 86 -6.90 8.27 -5.40
CA VAL A 86 -5.50 7.85 -5.58
C VAL A 86 -4.56 8.88 -4.97
N TRP A 87 -4.77 10.17 -5.24
CA TRP A 87 -3.99 11.26 -4.63
C TRP A 87 -4.15 11.31 -3.11
N ASP A 88 -5.36 11.13 -2.60
CA ASP A 88 -5.62 11.11 -1.16
C ASP A 88 -4.95 9.91 -0.47
N GLN A 89 -4.92 8.73 -1.11
CA GLN A 89 -4.16 7.58 -0.60
C GLN A 89 -2.66 7.86 -0.55
N MET A 90 -2.08 8.43 -1.62
CA MET A 90 -0.66 8.81 -1.64
C MET A 90 -0.32 9.85 -0.56
N LYS A 91 -1.23 10.77 -0.21
CA LYS A 91 -1.02 11.71 0.91
C LYS A 91 -0.95 11.05 2.28
N THR A 92 -1.42 9.80 2.41
CA THR A 92 -1.25 9.04 3.66
C THR A 92 0.10 8.32 3.72
N CYS A 93 0.87 8.27 2.64
CA CYS A 93 2.23 7.73 2.61
C CYS A 93 3.21 8.80 3.11
N TYR A 94 3.99 8.46 4.14
CA TYR A 94 4.94 9.36 4.77
C TYR A 94 6.36 8.89 4.54
N ASP A 95 7.28 9.84 4.37
CA ASP A 95 8.70 9.52 4.40
C ASP A 95 9.12 9.18 5.86
N PRO A 96 9.82 8.06 6.09
CA PRO A 96 10.20 7.64 7.44
C PRO A 96 11.32 8.50 8.04
N GLU A 97 12.08 9.23 7.23
CA GLU A 97 13.15 10.13 7.66
C GLU A 97 12.65 11.56 7.83
N ILE A 98 11.70 11.99 6.99
CA ILE A 98 11.07 13.31 7.04
C ILE A 98 9.58 13.15 7.32
N PRO A 99 9.04 13.62 8.46
CA PRO A 99 7.65 13.36 8.88
C PRO A 99 6.60 14.19 8.09
N VAL A 100 6.69 14.15 6.77
CA VAL A 100 5.83 14.82 5.79
C VAL A 100 5.44 13.77 4.74
N ASN A 101 4.23 13.90 4.19
CA ASN A 101 3.76 12.95 3.18
C ASN A 101 4.50 13.14 1.84
N ILE A 102 4.59 12.06 1.06
CA ILE A 102 5.36 12.05 -0.20
C ILE A 102 4.82 13.04 -1.25
N VAL A 103 3.53 13.37 -1.18
CA VAL A 103 2.89 14.31 -2.10
C VAL A 103 3.33 15.74 -1.77
N ASP A 104 3.23 16.13 -0.49
CA ASP A 104 3.63 17.45 -0.03
C ASP A 104 5.16 17.64 -0.04
N LEU A 105 5.92 16.56 0.07
CA LEU A 105 7.36 16.55 -0.18
C LEU A 105 7.72 16.77 -1.66
N GLY A 106 6.77 16.60 -2.58
CA GLY A 106 7.03 16.70 -4.02
C GLY A 106 7.84 15.51 -4.56
N LEU A 107 7.69 14.33 -3.96
CA LEU A 107 8.32 13.10 -4.44
C LEU A 107 7.55 12.46 -5.60
N VAL A 108 6.26 12.76 -5.73
CA VAL A 108 5.42 12.25 -6.82
C VAL A 108 5.51 13.19 -8.02
N TYR A 109 6.05 12.71 -9.14
CA TYR A 109 6.22 13.49 -10.38
C TYR A 109 5.02 13.39 -11.30
N SER A 110 4.43 12.20 -11.40
CA SER A 110 3.21 11.99 -12.17
C SER A 110 2.41 10.84 -11.56
N CYS A 111 1.09 10.94 -11.72
CA CYS A 111 0.14 9.88 -11.43
C CYS A 111 -0.87 9.89 -12.56
N THR A 112 -1.01 8.78 -13.29
CA THR A 112 -1.92 8.67 -14.43
C THR A 112 -2.85 7.48 -14.24
N LEU A 113 -4.15 7.73 -14.28
CA LEU A 113 -5.16 6.69 -14.35
C LEU A 113 -5.36 6.29 -15.81
N LYS A 114 -5.20 5.00 -16.11
CA LYS A 114 -5.41 4.40 -17.44
C LYS A 114 -6.48 3.33 -17.37
N LYS A 115 -7.00 2.94 -18.53
CA LYS A 115 -7.85 1.77 -18.68
C LYS A 115 -7.20 0.77 -19.61
N ASN A 116 -7.23 -0.50 -19.24
CA ASN A 116 -6.76 -1.58 -20.09
C ASN A 116 -7.79 -1.93 -21.18
N GLU A 117 -7.47 -2.90 -22.04
CA GLU A 117 -8.36 -3.33 -23.13
C GLU A 117 -9.70 -3.91 -22.63
N ALA A 118 -9.75 -4.40 -21.38
CA ALA A 118 -10.96 -4.90 -20.73
C ALA A 118 -11.79 -3.79 -20.05
N GLY A 119 -11.32 -2.54 -20.08
CA GLY A 119 -11.98 -1.39 -19.45
C GLY A 119 -11.73 -1.26 -17.94
N GLU A 120 -10.80 -2.06 -17.40
CA GLU A 120 -10.41 -2.03 -15.99
C GLU A 120 -9.39 -0.92 -15.75
N ARG A 121 -9.38 -0.36 -14.53
CA ARG A 121 -8.53 0.79 -14.21
C ARG A 121 -7.16 0.35 -13.72
N GLU A 122 -6.12 0.95 -14.29
CA GLU A 122 -4.72 0.78 -13.92
C GLU A 122 -4.13 2.15 -13.54
N VAL A 123 -3.24 2.20 -12.56
CA VAL A 123 -2.58 3.44 -12.15
C VAL A 123 -1.08 3.32 -12.37
N ASP A 124 -0.53 4.30 -13.07
CA ASP A 124 0.92 4.46 -13.22
C ASP A 124 1.38 5.67 -12.41
N VAL A 125 2.30 5.46 -11.48
CA VAL A 125 2.92 6.52 -10.66
C VAL A 125 4.40 6.60 -10.98
N THR A 126 4.88 7.77 -11.36
CA THR A 126 6.32 8.06 -11.40
C THR A 126 6.69 8.90 -10.20
N MET A 127 7.63 8.41 -9.40
CA MET A 127 8.10 9.11 -8.19
C MET A 127 9.61 9.07 -8.05
N THR A 128 10.13 9.86 -7.12
CA THR A 128 11.55 9.93 -6.79
C THR A 128 11.76 9.79 -5.27
N LEU A 129 13.03 9.82 -4.83
CA LEU A 129 13.41 9.88 -3.43
C LEU A 129 14.16 11.16 -3.13
N THR A 130 14.19 11.53 -1.85
CA THR A 130 14.99 12.65 -1.34
C THR A 130 16.49 12.44 -1.56
N ALA A 131 16.95 11.18 -1.55
CA ALA A 131 18.34 10.81 -1.82
C ALA A 131 18.48 9.47 -2.57
N PRO A 132 19.43 9.36 -3.53
CA PRO A 132 19.71 8.10 -4.22
C PRO A 132 20.38 7.09 -3.27
N GLY A 133 19.91 5.84 -3.29
CA GLY A 133 20.50 4.75 -2.49
C GLY A 133 19.96 4.62 -1.06
N CYS A 134 18.86 5.29 -0.71
CA CYS A 134 18.17 5.00 0.54
C CYS A 134 17.55 3.61 0.46
N GLY A 135 17.93 2.70 1.39
CA GLY A 135 17.33 1.36 1.49
C GLY A 135 15.83 1.37 1.81
N MET A 136 15.26 2.55 2.07
CA MET A 136 13.83 2.78 2.28
C MET A 136 13.06 3.01 0.98
N GLY A 137 13.73 3.18 -0.17
CA GLY A 137 13.07 3.42 -1.44
C GLY A 137 12.05 2.34 -1.80
N ASP A 138 12.46 1.07 -1.69
CA ASP A 138 11.60 -0.08 -1.94
C ASP A 138 10.41 -0.13 -0.97
N ILE A 139 10.61 0.30 0.28
CA ILE A 139 9.56 0.35 1.30
C ILE A 139 8.52 1.43 0.96
N ILE A 140 8.96 2.61 0.55
CA ILE A 140 8.05 3.70 0.17
C ILE A 140 7.29 3.33 -1.11
N VAL A 141 7.98 2.77 -2.11
CA VAL A 141 7.37 2.30 -3.36
C VAL A 141 6.28 1.25 -3.07
N GLU A 142 6.58 0.28 -2.20
CA GLU A 142 5.61 -0.75 -1.82
C GLU A 142 4.46 -0.17 -0.98
N ASP A 143 4.73 0.80 -0.09
CA ASP A 143 3.67 1.48 0.67
C ASP A 143 2.71 2.21 -0.29
N VAL A 144 3.24 2.98 -1.24
CA VAL A 144 2.44 3.67 -2.28
C VAL A 144 1.63 2.68 -3.09
N ARG A 145 2.28 1.64 -3.64
CA ARG A 145 1.60 0.60 -4.41
C ARG A 145 0.45 0.02 -3.59
N SER A 146 0.73 -0.39 -2.36
CA SER A 146 -0.24 -1.06 -1.50
C SER A 146 -1.47 -0.21 -1.22
N LYS A 147 -1.31 1.09 -0.97
CA LYS A 147 -2.43 1.98 -0.66
C LYS A 147 -3.26 2.36 -1.88
N ILE A 148 -2.68 2.31 -3.07
CA ILE A 148 -3.45 2.51 -4.30
C ILE A 148 -4.19 1.22 -4.67
N GLU A 149 -3.57 0.05 -4.46
CA GLU A 149 -4.18 -1.25 -4.77
C GLU A 149 -5.45 -1.56 -3.96
N ILE A 150 -5.59 -1.00 -2.75
CA ILE A 150 -6.83 -1.17 -1.97
C ILE A 150 -8.03 -0.40 -2.53
N ILE A 151 -7.83 0.55 -3.44
CA ILE A 151 -8.92 1.37 -3.98
C ILE A 151 -9.83 0.47 -4.84
N PRO A 152 -11.15 0.42 -4.54
CA PRO A 152 -12.09 -0.33 -5.37
C PRO A 152 -11.99 0.10 -6.83
N THR A 153 -12.10 -0.85 -7.76
CA THR A 153 -12.01 -0.68 -9.23
C THR A 153 -10.61 -0.61 -9.84
N ILE A 154 -9.55 -0.47 -9.03
CA ILE A 154 -8.17 -0.56 -9.50
C ILE A 154 -7.74 -2.03 -9.54
N VAL A 155 -7.27 -2.50 -10.70
CA VAL A 155 -6.83 -3.88 -10.88
C VAL A 155 -5.30 -4.04 -10.86
N LYS A 156 -4.58 -2.94 -11.08
CA LYS A 156 -3.12 -2.93 -11.16
C LYS A 156 -2.56 -1.55 -10.84
N VAL A 157 -1.44 -1.54 -10.13
CA VAL A 157 -0.67 -0.33 -9.85
C VAL A 157 0.79 -0.55 -10.22
N ASP A 158 1.32 0.30 -11.10
CA ASP A 158 2.74 0.35 -11.42
C ASP A 158 3.36 1.61 -10.82
N VAL A 159 4.46 1.43 -10.08
CA VAL A 159 5.17 2.53 -9.43
C VAL A 159 6.61 2.50 -9.94
N GLU A 160 6.95 3.51 -10.74
CA GLU A 160 8.27 3.69 -11.30
C GLU A 160 9.08 4.69 -10.46
N LEU A 161 10.28 4.26 -10.05
CA LEU A 161 11.21 5.12 -9.37
C LEU A 161 12.22 5.73 -10.36
N THR A 162 12.19 7.06 -10.49
CA THR A 162 13.15 7.84 -11.28
C THR A 162 13.98 8.76 -10.39
N PHE A 163 15.21 9.03 -10.82
CA PHE A 163 16.10 10.04 -10.21
C PHE A 163 16.34 11.23 -11.14
N GLU A 164 15.62 11.29 -12.27
CA GLU A 164 15.66 12.38 -13.22
C GLU A 164 14.26 13.00 -13.38
N PRO A 165 14.08 14.31 -13.12
CA PRO A 165 15.08 15.23 -12.51
C PRO A 165 15.44 14.83 -11.07
N PRO A 166 16.57 15.31 -10.51
CA PRO A 166 16.88 15.10 -9.09
C PRO A 166 15.94 15.93 -8.21
N TRP A 167 15.47 15.32 -7.12
CA TRP A 167 14.65 16.02 -6.15
C TRP A 167 15.38 17.20 -5.50
N ASN A 168 14.63 18.27 -5.18
CA ASN A 168 15.11 19.38 -4.38
C ASN A 168 13.97 19.99 -3.55
N TYR A 169 14.32 20.67 -2.46
CA TYR A 169 13.37 21.26 -1.52
C TYR A 169 12.40 22.28 -2.14
N GLN A 170 12.68 22.83 -3.33
CA GLN A 170 11.74 23.73 -4.02
C GLN A 170 10.54 22.98 -4.61
N MET A 171 10.62 21.66 -4.74
CA MET A 171 9.52 20.79 -5.17
C MET A 171 8.48 20.58 -4.05
N MET A 172 8.84 20.86 -2.80
CA MET A 172 7.94 20.75 -1.66
C MET A 172 6.85 21.84 -1.71
N THR A 173 5.67 21.52 -1.20
CA THR A 173 4.62 22.53 -1.00
C THR A 173 5.09 23.61 -0.02
N GLU A 174 4.48 24.79 -0.08
CA GLU A 174 4.82 25.90 0.83
C GLU A 174 4.58 25.51 2.30
N ALA A 175 3.49 24.78 2.57
CA ALA A 175 3.18 24.25 3.90
C ALA A 175 4.28 23.30 4.39
N ALA A 176 4.70 22.34 3.56
CA ALA A 176 5.75 21.39 3.94
C ALA A 176 7.10 22.07 4.22
N ARG A 177 7.49 23.07 3.42
CA ARG A 177 8.72 23.83 3.67
C ARG A 177 8.70 24.60 4.99
N LEU A 178 7.54 25.15 5.34
CA LEU A 178 7.36 25.85 6.61
C LEU A 178 7.45 24.88 7.79
N GLU A 179 6.83 23.70 7.68
CA GLU A 179 6.85 22.67 8.73
C GLU A 179 8.24 22.08 8.96
N THR A 180 9.03 21.87 7.90
CA THR A 180 10.40 21.34 8.01
C THR A 180 11.44 22.41 8.33
N GLY A 181 11.07 23.70 8.36
CA GLY A 181 11.99 24.80 8.61
C GLY A 181 12.96 25.07 7.46
N MET A 182 12.60 24.69 6.23
CA MET A 182 13.40 24.86 5.01
C MET A 182 12.96 26.07 4.15
N LEU A 183 12.39 27.08 4.81
CA LEU A 183 11.90 28.33 4.21
C LEU A 183 12.93 29.47 4.31
#